data_AF-A0A419KJ06-F1
#
_entry.id   AF-A0A419KJ06-F1
#
_cell.length_a   1.000
_cell.length_b   1.000
_cell.length_c   1.000
_cell.angle_alpha   90.00
_cell.angle_beta   90.00
_cell.angle_gamma   90.00
#
_symmetry.space_group_name_H-M   'P 1'
#
loop_
_entity.id
_entity.type
_entity.pdbx_description
1 polymer ?
#
loop_
_entity_poly.entity_id
_entity_poly.type
_entity_poly.pdbx_seq_one_letter_code
_entity_poly.pdbx_strand_id
1 'polypeptide(L)'
;MRGKKLSNFYIRAMGENGLFKIIDFDKLSVAVDIQVARVTFYTGVLKIPGSYYGCIHHEPVRPMIEDIWDQAAQEIGVPAWYLDEPLWSIGSKLCSKKGCGRCPVAEECEKNFYVKFKGSNIVT
;
A
#
# COMPACT_ATOMS: atom_id res chain seq x y z
N MET A 1 7.14 -5.11 -23.58
CA MET A 1 6.56 -4.71 -22.27
C MET A 1 7.25 -5.52 -21.18
N ARG A 2 8.13 -4.91 -20.38
CA ARG A 2 8.82 -5.57 -19.25
C ARG A 2 8.90 -4.60 -18.06
N GLY A 3 8.51 -5.05 -16.88
CA GLY A 3 8.63 -4.30 -15.63
C GLY A 3 8.22 -5.16 -14.44
N LYS A 4 8.90 -5.00 -13.29
CA LYS A 4 8.70 -5.76 -12.03
C LYS A 4 7.23 -5.92 -11.61
N LYS A 5 6.38 -4.94 -11.95
CA LYS A 5 4.95 -4.94 -11.64
C LYS A 5 4.18 -6.05 -12.36
N LEU A 6 4.50 -6.32 -13.64
CA LEU A 6 3.81 -7.33 -14.43
C LEU A 6 4.22 -8.75 -13.98
N SER A 7 5.50 -8.94 -13.68
CA SER A 7 6.01 -10.24 -13.21
C SER A 7 5.40 -10.66 -11.88
N ASN A 8 5.23 -9.72 -10.93
CA ASN A 8 4.63 -10.03 -9.64
C ASN A 8 3.14 -10.40 -9.77
N PHE A 9 2.42 -9.74 -10.67
CA PHE A 9 1.02 -10.09 -10.97
C PHE A 9 0.90 -11.51 -11.54
N TYR A 10 1.75 -11.89 -12.51
CA TYR A 10 1.73 -13.24 -13.07
C TYR A 10 2.10 -14.30 -12.04
N ILE A 11 3.11 -14.04 -11.20
CA ILE A 11 3.49 -14.95 -10.11
C ILE A 11 2.28 -15.16 -9.18
N ARG A 12 1.60 -14.10 -8.78
CA ARG A 12 0.40 -14.16 -7.93
C ARG A 12 -0.73 -14.97 -8.59
N ALA A 13 -1.08 -14.65 -9.84
CA ALA A 13 -2.13 -15.36 -10.57
C ALA A 13 -1.81 -16.86 -10.75
N MET A 14 -0.55 -17.21 -11.02
CA MET A 14 -0.14 -18.60 -11.15
C MET A 14 -0.13 -19.34 -9.80
N GLY A 15 0.25 -18.65 -8.71
CA GLY A 15 0.18 -19.18 -7.35
C GLY A 15 -1.25 -19.46 -6.87
N GLU A 16 -2.14 -18.49 -7.05
CA GLU A 16 -3.57 -18.61 -6.68
C GLU A 16 -4.28 -19.74 -7.43
N ASN A 17 -3.87 -20.02 -8.68
CA ASN A 17 -4.43 -21.10 -9.50
C ASN A 17 -3.72 -22.46 -9.32
N GLY A 18 -2.78 -22.60 -8.38
CA GLY A 18 -2.09 -23.86 -8.09
C GLY A 18 -1.18 -24.37 -9.21
N LEU A 19 -0.81 -23.51 -10.17
CA LEU A 19 0.05 -23.88 -11.32
C LEU A 19 1.51 -24.07 -10.92
N PHE A 20 1.96 -23.44 -9.82
CA PHE A 20 3.26 -23.67 -9.19
C PHE A 20 3.13 -23.59 -7.66
N LYS A 21 3.87 -24.42 -6.91
CA LYS A 21 4.04 -24.24 -5.46
C LYS A 21 4.92 -23.00 -5.23
N ILE A 22 4.32 -21.87 -4.92
CA ILE A 22 5.05 -20.73 -4.37
C ILE A 22 5.29 -21.04 -2.89
N ILE A 23 6.55 -21.30 -2.55
CA ILE A 23 6.99 -21.42 -1.17
C ILE A 23 6.84 -20.03 -0.54
N ASP A 24 6.22 -19.95 0.65
CA ASP A 24 6.06 -18.71 1.43
C ASP A 24 5.16 -17.62 0.81
N PHE A 25 4.16 -17.99 0.03
CA PHE A 25 3.18 -17.03 -0.53
C PHE A 25 2.42 -16.27 0.56
N ASP A 26 2.17 -16.92 1.69
CA ASP A 26 1.61 -16.36 2.92
C ASP A 26 2.54 -15.34 3.62
N LYS A 27 3.84 -15.33 3.31
CA LYS A 27 4.83 -14.38 3.86
C LYS A 27 5.07 -13.16 2.98
N LEU A 28 4.33 -13.00 1.89
CA LEU A 28 4.44 -11.81 1.03
C LEU A 28 3.72 -10.62 1.68
N SER A 29 4.50 -9.58 1.96
CA SER A 29 3.98 -8.26 2.36
C SER A 29 3.19 -7.59 1.23
N VAL A 30 2.51 -6.48 1.57
CA VAL A 30 1.79 -5.65 0.60
C VAL A 30 2.71 -5.10 -0.49
N ALA A 31 2.20 -5.05 -1.72
CA ALA A 31 2.92 -4.51 -2.86
C ALA A 31 2.93 -2.98 -2.82
N VAL A 32 3.96 -2.38 -2.20
CA VAL A 32 4.06 -0.92 -2.06
C VAL A 32 4.09 -0.21 -3.42
N ASP A 33 3.03 0.52 -3.70
CA ASP A 33 2.95 1.51 -4.77
C ASP A 33 2.33 2.82 -4.27
N ILE A 34 2.18 3.80 -5.17
CA ILE A 34 1.67 5.13 -4.81
C ILE A 34 0.27 5.09 -4.18
N GLN A 35 -0.56 4.10 -4.52
CA GLN A 35 -1.91 3.99 -3.98
C GLN A 35 -1.86 3.49 -2.54
N VAL A 36 -1.07 2.44 -2.28
CA VAL A 36 -0.81 1.94 -0.91
C VAL A 36 -0.21 3.05 -0.05
N ALA A 37 0.81 3.75 -0.56
CA ALA A 37 1.43 4.87 0.17
C ALA A 37 0.42 6.00 0.46
N ARG A 38 -0.42 6.37 -0.52
CA ARG A 38 -1.47 7.39 -0.30
C ARG A 38 -2.44 7.00 0.81
N VAL A 39 -2.93 5.77 0.81
CA VAL A 39 -3.81 5.29 1.89
C VAL A 39 -3.07 5.43 3.21
N THR A 40 -1.87 4.85 3.30
CA THR A 40 -1.04 4.83 4.53
C THR A 40 -0.82 6.21 5.13
N PHE A 41 -0.42 7.20 4.32
CA PHE A 41 -0.12 8.53 4.83
C PHE A 41 -1.34 9.42 5.00
N TYR A 42 -2.37 9.30 4.16
CA TYR A 42 -3.57 10.14 4.28
C TYR A 42 -4.45 9.72 5.46
N THR A 43 -4.53 8.42 5.76
CA THR A 43 -5.28 7.94 6.93
C THR A 43 -4.58 8.25 8.24
N GLY A 44 -3.26 8.50 8.21
CA GLY A 44 -2.46 8.75 9.41
C GLY A 44 -1.86 7.49 10.03
N VAL A 45 -1.98 6.33 9.35
CA VAL A 45 -1.34 5.06 9.77
C VAL A 45 0.17 5.24 9.92
N LEU A 46 0.80 5.92 8.97
CA LEU A 46 2.15 6.46 9.15
C LEU A 46 2.11 7.98 9.09
N LYS A 47 2.93 8.60 9.94
CA LYS A 47 3.05 10.06 10.04
C LYS A 47 4.49 10.48 9.80
N ILE A 48 4.64 11.61 9.12
CA ILE A 48 5.93 12.25 8.86
C ILE A 48 5.98 13.50 9.74
N PRO A 49 6.83 13.53 10.79
CA PRO A 49 7.06 14.73 11.55
C PRO A 49 7.93 15.70 10.73
N GLY A 50 7.41 16.90 10.47
CA GLY A 50 8.15 17.95 9.75
C GLY A 50 8.23 17.72 8.23
N SER A 51 9.27 18.29 7.61
CA SER A 51 9.48 18.23 6.16
C SER A 51 10.24 16.98 5.73
N TYR A 52 9.77 16.32 4.68
CA TYR A 52 10.38 15.13 4.10
C TYR A 52 10.31 15.15 2.56
N TYR A 53 11.38 14.65 1.96
CA TYR A 53 11.45 14.35 0.54
C TYR A 53 12.13 13.00 0.34
N GLY A 54 11.43 12.05 -0.28
CA GLY A 54 11.97 10.71 -0.51
C GLY A 54 11.06 9.80 -1.32
N CYS A 55 11.61 8.71 -1.85
CA CYS A 55 10.91 7.76 -2.71
C CYS A 55 10.24 6.66 -1.87
N ILE A 56 8.98 6.34 -2.16
CA ILE A 56 8.22 5.29 -1.46
C ILE A 56 8.82 3.88 -1.59
N HIS A 57 9.72 3.66 -2.55
CA HIS A 57 10.36 2.36 -2.78
C HIS A 57 11.71 2.22 -2.07
N HIS A 58 12.18 3.27 -1.40
CA HIS A 58 13.48 3.31 -0.74
C HIS A 58 13.33 3.33 0.79
N GLU A 59 14.43 3.05 1.47
CA GLU A 59 14.56 3.24 2.91
C GLU A 59 14.37 4.70 3.33
N PRO A 60 13.75 4.98 4.48
CA PRO A 60 13.09 4.03 5.38
C PRO A 60 11.62 3.74 5.00
N VAL A 61 11.09 4.40 3.96
CA VAL A 61 9.65 4.46 3.70
C VAL A 61 9.07 3.10 3.34
N ARG A 62 9.75 2.34 2.47
CA ARG A 62 9.20 1.08 1.99
C ARG A 62 9.01 0.05 3.12
N PRO A 63 10.03 -0.28 3.94
CA PRO A 63 9.82 -1.25 5.01
C PRO A 63 8.84 -0.77 6.07
N MET A 64 8.76 0.54 6.34
CA MET A 64 7.77 1.05 7.29
C MET A 64 6.33 0.82 6.80
N ILE A 65 6.08 0.96 5.49
CA ILE A 65 4.76 0.65 4.91
C ILE A 65 4.51 -0.86 4.94
N GLU A 66 5.50 -1.68 4.57
CA GLU A 66 5.38 -3.15 4.59
C GLU A 66 5.08 -3.63 6.02
N ASP A 67 5.88 -3.22 7.01
CA ASP A 67 5.77 -3.61 8.42
C ASP A 67 4.41 -3.26 9.03
N ILE A 68 3.91 -2.03 8.82
CA ILE A 68 2.63 -1.62 9.43
C ILE A 68 1.43 -2.38 8.87
N TRP A 69 1.47 -2.73 7.58
CA TRP A 69 0.40 -3.50 6.95
C TRP A 69 0.53 -5.00 7.22
N ASP A 70 1.74 -5.51 7.42
CA ASP A 70 1.98 -6.87 7.89
C ASP A 70 1.39 -7.06 9.30
N GLN A 71 1.64 -6.11 10.20
CA GLN A 71 1.04 -6.10 11.55
C GLN A 71 -0.49 -6.04 11.49
N ALA A 72 -1.05 -5.17 10.65
CA ALA A 72 -2.50 -5.06 10.49
C ALA A 72 -3.12 -6.35 9.94
N ALA A 73 -2.47 -7.00 8.97
CA ALA A 73 -2.93 -8.25 8.40
C ALA A 73 -2.87 -9.41 9.41
N GLN A 74 -1.78 -9.46 10.19
CA GLN A 74 -1.60 -10.44 11.26
C GLN A 74 -2.72 -10.33 12.31
N GLU A 75 -3.09 -9.11 12.72
CA GLU A 75 -4.14 -8.87 13.71
C GLU A 75 -5.50 -9.40 13.27
N ILE A 76 -5.82 -9.28 11.97
CA ILE A 76 -7.09 -9.78 11.41
C ILE A 76 -6.99 -11.23 10.88
N GLY A 77 -5.85 -11.89 11.06
CA GLY A 77 -5.64 -13.29 10.69
C GLY A 77 -5.63 -13.56 9.18
N VAL A 78 -5.19 -12.60 8.36
CA VAL A 78 -5.08 -12.77 6.90
C VAL A 78 -3.63 -12.56 6.42
N PRO A 79 -3.22 -13.13 5.27
CA PRO A 79 -1.94 -12.79 4.66
C PRO A 79 -1.90 -11.31 4.22
N ALA A 80 -0.76 -10.64 4.38
CA ALA A 80 -0.62 -9.21 4.08
C ALA A 80 -0.96 -8.84 2.62
N TRP A 81 -0.55 -9.65 1.64
CA TRP A 81 -0.90 -9.46 0.23
C TRP A 81 -2.42 -9.46 -0.04
N TYR A 82 -3.24 -9.99 0.86
CA TYR A 82 -4.71 -9.92 0.79
C TYR A 82 -5.21 -8.47 0.86
N LEU A 83 -4.45 -7.58 1.49
CA LEU A 83 -4.76 -6.16 1.61
C LEU A 83 -4.46 -5.36 0.33
N ASP A 84 -3.74 -5.93 -0.65
CA ASP A 84 -3.34 -5.20 -1.87
C ASP A 84 -4.54 -4.64 -2.63
N GLU A 85 -5.58 -5.44 -2.88
CA GLU A 85 -6.76 -5.01 -3.63
C GLU A 85 -7.54 -3.92 -2.89
N PRO A 86 -7.92 -4.07 -1.60
CA PRO A 86 -8.67 -3.03 -0.91
C PRO A 86 -7.87 -1.74 -0.77
N LEU A 87 -6.57 -1.82 -0.43
CA LEU A 87 -5.70 -0.64 -0.34
C LEU A 87 -5.57 0.05 -1.69
N TRP A 88 -5.37 -0.72 -2.76
CA TRP A 88 -5.27 -0.16 -4.11
C TRP A 88 -6.60 0.45 -4.57
N SER A 89 -7.73 -0.19 -4.28
CA SER A 89 -9.08 0.31 -4.63
C SER A 89 -9.37 1.63 -3.92
N ILE A 90 -9.08 1.74 -2.61
CA ILE A 90 -9.24 2.99 -1.86
C ILE A 90 -8.26 4.05 -2.38
N GLY A 91 -6.98 3.71 -2.52
CA GLY A 91 -5.94 4.64 -2.95
C GLY A 91 -6.19 5.23 -4.33
N SER A 92 -6.54 4.38 -5.29
CA SER A 92 -6.73 4.74 -6.70
C SER A 92 -8.07 5.40 -7.00
N LYS A 93 -9.18 4.96 -6.40
CA LYS A 93 -10.53 5.46 -6.71
C LYS A 93 -10.96 6.59 -5.79
N LEU A 94 -10.48 6.62 -4.54
CA LEU A 94 -10.93 7.55 -3.51
C LEU A 94 -9.84 8.54 -3.10
N CYS A 95 -8.72 8.10 -2.52
CA CYS A 95 -7.66 8.99 -2.02
C CYS A 95 -7.06 9.87 -3.14
N SER A 96 -6.90 9.32 -4.34
CA SER A 96 -6.40 10.05 -5.52
C SER A 96 -7.22 11.29 -5.87
N LYS A 97 -8.54 11.26 -5.61
CA LYS A 97 -9.51 12.33 -5.88
C LYS A 97 -9.98 13.04 -4.62
N LYS A 98 -9.41 12.69 -3.45
CA LYS A 98 -9.90 13.12 -2.13
C LYS A 98 -11.40 12.87 -1.95
N GLY A 99 -11.90 11.75 -2.46
CA GLY A 99 -13.32 11.37 -2.46
C GLY A 99 -13.82 10.85 -1.11
N CYS A 100 -13.57 11.57 -0.03
CA CYS A 100 -13.80 11.08 1.34
C CYS A 100 -15.26 10.79 1.68
N GLY A 101 -16.23 11.49 1.08
CA GLY A 101 -17.65 11.31 1.40
C GLY A 101 -18.23 9.92 1.08
N ARG A 102 -17.51 9.08 0.34
CA ARG A 102 -17.90 7.69 0.03
C ARG A 102 -16.83 6.68 0.44
N CYS A 103 -15.85 7.11 1.25
CA CYS A 103 -14.74 6.27 1.64
C CYS A 103 -15.13 5.39 2.84
N PRO A 104 -14.94 4.06 2.77
CA PRO A 104 -15.35 3.16 3.86
C PRO A 104 -14.57 3.39 5.15
N VAL A 105 -13.42 4.07 5.09
CA VAL A 105 -12.57 4.38 6.25
C VAL A 105 -12.55 5.88 6.56
N ALA A 106 -13.57 6.64 6.14
CA ALA A 106 -13.57 8.11 6.27
C ALA A 106 -13.62 8.60 7.72
N GLU A 107 -14.25 7.83 8.60
CA GLU A 107 -14.43 8.16 10.02
C GLU A 107 -13.11 8.05 10.79
N GLU A 108 -12.30 7.03 10.48
CA GLU A 108 -11.00 6.78 11.11
C GLU A 108 -9.82 7.41 10.37
N CYS A 109 -10.08 8.17 9.30
CA CYS A 109 -9.05 8.78 8.47
C CYS A 109 -8.76 10.22 8.93
N GLU A 110 -7.50 10.49 9.26
CA GLU A 110 -7.04 11.84 9.63
C GLU A 110 -7.09 12.85 8.48
N LYS A 111 -7.30 12.39 7.24
CA LYS A 111 -7.35 13.22 6.03
C LYS A 111 -6.10 14.08 5.89
N ASN A 112 -4.93 13.49 6.14
CA ASN A 112 -3.63 14.15 6.15
C ASN A 112 -3.16 14.51 4.71
N PHE A 113 -3.81 15.50 4.11
CA PHE A 113 -3.53 15.98 2.75
C PHE A 113 -2.38 16.98 2.67
N TYR A 114 -1.71 17.23 3.80
CA TYR A 114 -0.44 17.95 3.84
C TYR A 114 0.64 17.15 3.09
N VAL A 115 0.62 15.81 3.23
CA VAL A 115 1.47 14.91 2.45
C VAL A 115 1.06 14.95 0.97
N LYS A 116 2.02 15.17 0.08
CA LYS A 116 1.83 15.18 -1.38
C LYS A 116 2.73 14.14 -2.04
N PHE A 117 2.35 13.75 -3.25
CA PHE A 117 3.10 12.80 -4.06
C PHE A 117 3.46 13.41 -5.42
N LYS A 118 4.73 13.41 -5.77
CA LYS A 118 5.25 13.77 -7.11
C LYS A 118 5.89 12.53 -7.74
N GLY A 119 5.13 11.83 -8.57
CA GLY A 119 5.51 10.47 -8.99
C GLY A 119 5.57 9.54 -7.77
N SER A 120 6.66 8.78 -7.63
CA SER A 120 6.89 7.91 -6.46
C SER A 120 7.51 8.64 -5.26
N ASN A 121 7.69 9.97 -5.32
CA ASN A 121 8.29 10.73 -4.22
C ASN A 121 7.22 11.36 -3.32
N ILE A 122 7.40 11.22 -2.02
CA ILE A 122 6.68 11.96 -0.99
C ILE A 122 7.28 13.36 -0.88
N VAL A 123 6.41 14.36 -0.74
CA VAL A 123 6.75 15.76 -0.49
C VAL A 123 5.78 16.30 0.54
N THR A 124 6.28 16.74 1.68
CA THR A 124 5.49 17.38 2.75
C THR A 124 5.91 18.83 2.92
#